data_AF-A0A520XZD2-F1
#
_entry.id   AF-A0A520XZD2-F1
#
_cell.length_a   1.000
_cell.length_b   1.000
_cell.length_c   1.000
_cell.angle_alpha   90.00
_cell.angle_beta   90.00
_cell.angle_gamma   90.00
#
_symmetry.space_group_name_H-M   'P 1'
#
loop_
_entity.id
_entity.type
_entity.pdbx_description
1 polymer ?
#
loop_
_entity_poly.entity_id
_entity_poly.type
_entity_poly.pdbx_seq_one_letter_code
_entity_poly.pdbx_strand_id
1 'polypeptide(L)'
;MAKRGGEAMAKRARERARQAKQAAKQAKRDAPPAEEAGLSAADEADLLEEFATLNARFQAKSISLDVFTEERTRILTELGIESE
;
A
#
# COMPACT_ATOMS: atom_id res chain seq x y z
N MET A 1 -42.78 -40.36 -1.91
CA MET A 1 -42.27 -39.67 -0.70
C MET A 1 -40.83 -39.17 -0.91
N ALA A 2 -40.59 -38.15 -1.74
CA ALA A 2 -39.24 -37.71 -2.14
C ALA A 2 -38.89 -36.26 -1.72
N LYS A 3 -39.62 -35.65 -0.78
CA LYS A 3 -39.43 -34.23 -0.39
C LYS A 3 -38.38 -34.01 0.71
N ARG A 4 -38.04 -35.04 1.51
CA ARG A 4 -37.13 -34.90 2.67
C ARG A 4 -35.64 -34.87 2.32
N GLY A 5 -35.22 -35.47 1.21
CA GLY A 5 -33.81 -35.54 0.81
C GLY A 5 -33.24 -34.19 0.32
N GLY A 6 -34.05 -33.42 -0.41
CA GLY A 6 -33.67 -32.09 -0.91
C GLY A 6 -33.52 -31.05 0.20
N GLU A 7 -34.38 -31.09 1.21
CA GLU A 7 -34.31 -30.18 2.37
C GLU A 7 -33.05 -30.42 3.22
N ALA A 8 -32.64 -31.69 3.39
CA ALA A 8 -31.43 -32.04 4.12
C ALA A 8 -30.14 -31.55 3.41
N MET A 9 -30.09 -31.68 2.08
CA MET A 9 -28.99 -31.15 1.26
C MET A 9 -28.94 -29.62 1.27
N ALA A 10 -30.10 -28.95 1.18
CA ALA A 10 -30.18 -27.49 1.24
C ALA A 10 -29.73 -26.92 2.59
N LYS A 11 -30.02 -27.62 3.69
CA LYS A 11 -29.55 -27.23 5.04
C LYS A 11 -28.03 -27.31 5.15
N ARG A 12 -27.41 -28.39 4.65
CA ARG A 12 -25.94 -28.55 4.60
C ARG A 12 -25.26 -27.49 3.73
N ALA A 13 -25.85 -27.14 2.59
CA ALA A 13 -25.32 -26.07 1.73
C ALA A 13 -25.34 -24.70 2.42
N ARG A 14 -26.43 -24.37 3.12
CA ARG A 14 -26.54 -23.13 3.91
C ARG A 14 -25.54 -23.08 5.06
N GLU A 15 -25.29 -24.21 5.71
CA GLU A 15 -24.33 -24.32 6.81
C GLU A 15 -22.89 -24.11 6.33
N ARG A 16 -22.50 -24.73 5.20
CA ARG A 16 -21.20 -24.48 4.55
C ARG A 16 -21.01 -23.03 4.13
N ALA A 17 -22.06 -22.40 3.58
CA ALA A 17 -21.99 -20.99 3.20
C ALA A 17 -21.80 -20.05 4.41
N ARG A 18 -22.39 -20.38 5.56
CA ARG A 18 -22.18 -19.62 6.81
C ARG A 18 -20.75 -19.79 7.34
N GLN A 19 -20.23 -21.02 7.33
CA GLN A 19 -18.85 -21.29 7.74
C GLN A 19 -17.83 -20.59 6.82
N ALA A 20 -18.04 -20.62 5.51
CA ALA A 20 -17.18 -19.91 4.55
C ALA A 20 -17.17 -18.39 4.76
N LYS A 21 -18.32 -17.78 5.07
CA LYS A 21 -18.40 -16.34 5.39
C LYS A 21 -17.70 -15.98 6.70
N GLN A 22 -17.77 -16.84 7.71
CA GLN A 22 -17.06 -16.63 8.98
C GLN A 22 -15.55 -16.79 8.81
N ALA A 23 -15.11 -17.82 8.08
CA ALA A 23 -13.70 -18.03 7.76
C ALA A 23 -13.12 -16.85 6.96
N ALA A 24 -13.85 -16.34 5.97
CA ALA A 24 -13.42 -15.15 5.21
C ALA A 24 -13.35 -13.89 6.09
N LYS A 25 -14.22 -13.76 7.10
CA LYS A 25 -14.19 -12.63 8.04
C LYS A 25 -13.01 -12.73 9.02
N GLN A 26 -12.66 -13.94 9.47
CA GLN A 26 -11.46 -14.19 10.28
C GLN A 26 -10.19 -13.96 9.47
N ALA A 27 -10.12 -14.45 8.23
CA ALA A 27 -8.98 -14.20 7.34
C ALA A 27 -8.74 -12.71 7.08
N LYS A 28 -9.79 -11.88 7.07
CA LYS A 28 -9.66 -10.41 6.99
C LYS A 28 -9.25 -9.75 8.29
N ARG A 29 -9.47 -10.38 9.44
CA ARG A 29 -9.09 -9.86 10.77
C ARG A 29 -7.66 -10.26 11.15
N ASP A 30 -7.23 -11.43 10.71
CA ASP A 30 -5.90 -11.99 10.94
C ASP A 30 -4.96 -11.76 9.74
N ALA A 31 -5.44 -11.13 8.66
CA ALA A 31 -4.56 -10.57 7.66
C ALA A 31 -3.70 -9.51 8.37
N PRO A 32 -2.36 -9.62 8.33
CA PRO A 32 -1.52 -8.54 8.80
C PRO A 32 -1.95 -7.27 8.06
N PRO A 33 -1.90 -6.09 8.70
CA PRO A 33 -2.04 -4.85 7.95
C PRO A 33 -1.08 -4.98 6.78
N ALA A 34 -1.59 -4.75 5.55
CA ALA A 34 -0.71 -4.61 4.42
C ALA A 34 0.35 -3.62 4.89
N GLU A 35 1.59 -4.07 5.01
CA GLU A 35 2.71 -3.18 5.23
C GLU A 35 2.63 -2.24 4.03
N GLU A 36 1.98 -1.08 4.23
CA GLU A 36 2.34 0.12 3.53
C GLU A 36 3.84 0.16 3.73
N ALA A 37 4.58 -0.15 2.69
CA ALA A 37 6.01 0.05 2.62
C ALA A 37 6.21 1.57 2.65
N GLY A 38 5.87 2.20 3.77
CA GLY A 38 6.32 3.52 4.12
C GLY A 38 7.83 3.44 4.17
N LEU A 39 8.47 4.42 3.55
CA LEU A 39 9.91 4.61 3.65
C LEU A 39 10.35 4.40 5.09
N SER A 40 11.43 3.65 5.28
CA SER A 40 12.01 3.57 6.61
C SER A 40 12.48 4.96 7.03
N ALA A 41 12.55 5.23 8.33
CA ALA A 41 13.07 6.51 8.82
C ALA A 41 14.51 6.79 8.34
N ALA A 42 15.28 5.74 7.97
CA ALA A 42 16.59 5.90 7.35
C ALA A 42 16.46 6.37 5.90
N ASP A 43 15.56 5.78 5.12
CA ASP A 43 15.34 6.18 3.72
C ASP A 43 14.78 7.61 3.62
N GLU A 44 13.91 8.02 4.55
CA GLU A 44 13.42 9.40 4.64
C GLU A 44 14.56 10.39 4.92
N ALA A 45 15.46 10.06 5.85
CA ALA A 45 16.60 10.92 6.18
C ALA A 45 17.57 11.06 4.99
N ASP A 46 17.85 9.96 4.28
CA ASP A 46 18.72 9.96 3.10
C ASP A 46 18.13 10.83 1.97
N LEU A 47 16.81 10.73 1.71
CA LEU A 47 16.12 11.54 0.72
C LEU A 47 16.12 13.04 1.07
N LEU A 48 16.02 13.38 2.36
CA LEU A 48 16.13 14.76 2.82
C LEU A 48 17.55 15.33 2.65
N GLU A 49 18.58 14.51 2.87
CA GLU A 49 19.98 14.90 2.62
C GLU A 49 20.24 15.08 1.11
N GLU A 50 19.70 14.20 0.29
CA GLU A 50 19.75 14.30 -1.18
C GLU A 50 19.10 15.61 -1.65
N PHE A 51 17.93 15.95 -1.11
CA PHE A 51 17.24 17.21 -1.40
C PHE A 51 18.07 18.44 -1.01
N ALA A 52 18.69 18.42 0.17
CA ALA A 52 19.56 19.52 0.61
C ALA A 52 20.76 19.70 -0.32
N THR A 53 21.37 18.60 -0.75
CA THR A 53 22.49 18.60 -1.70
C THR A 53 22.06 19.12 -3.08
N LEU A 54 20.90 18.70 -3.58
CA LEU A 54 20.32 19.14 -4.83
C LEU A 54 20.06 20.66 -4.82
N ASN A 55 19.49 21.19 -3.74
CA ASN A 55 19.24 22.61 -3.57
C ASN A 55 20.56 23.42 -3.53
N ALA A 56 21.59 22.92 -2.83
CA ALA A 56 22.90 23.56 -2.80
C ALA A 56 23.53 23.63 -4.21
N ARG A 57 23.42 22.56 -5.00
CA ARG A 57 23.88 22.53 -6.40
C ARG A 57 23.14 23.54 -7.27
N PHE A 58 21.81 23.63 -7.13
CA PHE A 58 21.02 24.61 -7.85
C PHE A 58 21.37 26.06 -7.47
N GLN A 59 21.55 26.35 -6.17
CA GLN A 59 21.98 27.67 -5.71
C GLN A 59 23.39 28.04 -6.20
N ALA A 60 24.29 27.05 -6.27
CA ALA A 60 25.61 27.20 -6.87
C ALA A 60 25.57 27.33 -8.41
N LYS A 61 24.39 27.24 -9.03
CA LYS A 61 24.19 27.23 -10.49
C LYS A 61 24.98 26.14 -11.20
N SER A 62 25.23 25.02 -10.52
CA SER A 62 25.95 23.87 -11.09
C SER A 62 25.05 22.89 -11.84
N ILE A 63 23.73 23.05 -11.71
CA ILE A 63 22.69 22.33 -12.46
C ILE A 63 21.67 23.32 -13.02
N SER A 64 20.98 22.93 -14.11
CA SER A 64 19.89 23.72 -14.68
C SER A 64 18.62 23.62 -13.82
N LEU A 65 17.68 24.54 -14.06
CA LEU A 65 16.35 24.50 -13.43
C LEU A 65 15.58 23.23 -13.80
N ASP A 66 15.71 22.76 -15.04
CA ASP A 66 15.01 21.56 -15.51
C ASP A 66 15.48 20.33 -14.72
N VAL A 67 16.79 20.13 -14.60
CA VAL A 67 17.39 19.04 -13.82
C VAL A 67 17.01 19.14 -12.34
N PHE A 68 17.00 20.34 -11.78
CA PHE A 68 16.56 20.55 -10.40
C PHE A 68 15.11 20.15 -10.18
N THR A 69 14.23 20.49 -11.13
CA THR A 69 12.79 20.23 -11.01
C THR A 69 12.48 18.75 -11.14
N GLU A 70 13.12 18.06 -12.10
CA GLU A 70 12.99 16.61 -12.28
C GLU A 70 13.43 15.84 -11.02
N GLU A 71 14.62 16.12 -10.50
CA GLU A 71 15.14 15.46 -9.29
C GLU A 71 14.33 15.83 -8.03
N ARG A 72 13.86 17.08 -7.92
CA ARG A 72 12.97 17.49 -6.82
C ARG A 72 11.69 16.67 -6.82
N THR A 73 11.03 16.55 -7.98
CA THR A 73 9.78 15.80 -8.08
C THR A 73 10.01 14.31 -7.81
N ARG A 74 11.12 13.74 -8.26
CA ARG A 74 11.51 12.37 -7.92
C ARG A 74 11.60 12.18 -6.40
N ILE A 75 12.40 13.02 -5.71
CA ILE A 75 12.59 12.91 -4.25
C ILE A 75 11.27 13.09 -3.50
N LEU A 76 10.44 14.05 -3.89
CA LEU A 76 9.14 14.29 -3.24
C LEU A 76 8.12 13.18 -3.48
N THR A 77 8.18 12.53 -4.64
CA THR A 77 7.34 11.35 -4.96
C THR A 77 7.80 10.16 -4.13
N GLU A 78 9.12 9.93 -4.03
CA GLU A 78 9.68 8.88 -3.19
C GLU A 78 9.28 9.10 -1.73
N LEU A 79 9.35 10.33 -1.22
CA LEU A 79 8.87 10.75 0.11
C LEU A 79 7.34 10.64 0.31
N GLY A 80 6.57 10.40 -0.76
CA GLY A 80 5.10 10.37 -0.70
C GLY A 80 4.44 11.74 -0.45
N ILE A 81 5.16 12.84 -0.65
CA ILE A 81 4.68 14.22 -0.44
C ILE A 81 3.93 14.73 -1.68
N GLU A 82 4.41 14.40 -2.88
CA GLU A 82 3.69 14.64 -4.13
C GLU A 82 3.04 13.31 -4.55
N SER A 83 1.72 13.21 -4.37
CA SER A 83 0.89 12.20 -5.02
C SER A 83 0.32 12.83 -6.29
N GLU A 84 0.41 12.14 -7.43
CA GLU A 84 -0.26 12.51 -8.69
C GLU A 84 -1.70 13.02 -8.51
#